data_AF-A0A937JPA3-F1
#
_entry.id   AF-A0A937JPA3-F1
#
_cell.length_a   1.000
_cell.length_b   1.000
_cell.length_c   1.000
_cell.angle_alpha   90.00
_cell.angle_beta   90.00
_cell.angle_gamma   90.00
#
_symmetry.space_group_name_H-M   'P 1'
#
loop_
_entity.id
_entity.type
_entity.pdbx_description
1 polymer ?
#
loop_
_entity_poly.entity_id
_entity_poly.type
_entity_poly.pdbx_seq_one_letter_code
_entity_poly.pdbx_strand_id
1 'polypeptide(L)'
;MPEWSVTEAQKLTFDTPLRDLRVRIVNGTVNVVGTDDRSARLEVSEIEGAPLVVTQKGDTLTVAYEDLPWKGFLKRLDQKGWRRTAVVSLAVPADTRVEVGVVGAAAVVSGIRGPAVIKGVSGDTTLVGISGPVRADTVSGNLEAQAVTGDLRFRSVSGDLTVVEGSGPSVRADSVSGSMIVDLDPGGPTQVGLSSVSGEIAVRLPHPADAEVEANTASGTISNAFEGLRVHGQWGAHKITGRLGAGTGRLRATTVSGSIALLRRPPRAEAEGTAWETEPPQTPDPGTDTGTGTGTATSCGTDSGTRSGSGSGSDTRSGSGSDMEAGTGAGTDSGTRSDSGPHTGPAPHPVTGAPAASGDNSVSGQDAGASGAPADGTTDKKVL
;
A
#
# COMPACT_ATOMS: atom_id res chain seq x y z
N MET A 1 33.12 2.71 5.54
CA MET A 1 31.70 2.36 5.49
C MET A 1 31.33 1.98 6.91
N PRO A 2 30.50 2.76 7.60
CA PRO A 2 30.10 2.37 8.94
C PRO A 2 29.20 1.14 8.85
N GLU A 3 29.50 0.17 9.70
CA GLU A 3 28.85 -1.12 9.83
C GLU A 3 28.65 -1.39 11.32
N TRP A 4 27.47 -1.86 11.67
CA TRP A 4 27.10 -2.22 13.03
C TRP A 4 26.56 -3.65 13.03
N SER A 5 27.06 -4.47 13.95
CA SER A 5 26.51 -5.78 14.24
C SER A 5 25.68 -5.67 15.50
N VAL A 6 24.36 -5.81 15.37
CA VAL A 6 23.40 -5.65 16.45
C VAL A 6 23.04 -7.04 16.99
N THR A 7 23.36 -7.30 18.25
CA THR A 7 23.08 -8.57 18.94
C THR A 7 22.11 -8.43 20.11
N GLU A 8 21.79 -7.19 20.49
CA GLU A 8 20.88 -6.84 21.58
C GLU A 8 20.09 -5.59 21.21
N ALA A 9 19.15 -5.18 22.07
CA ALA A 9 18.33 -4.00 21.82
C ALA A 9 19.22 -2.74 21.70
N GLN A 10 19.09 -2.01 20.61
CA GLN A 10 19.97 -0.90 20.29
C GLN A 10 19.25 0.17 19.44
N LYS A 11 19.59 1.43 19.69
CA LYS A 11 19.18 2.58 18.87
C LYS A 11 20.38 3.14 18.11
N LEU A 12 20.19 3.42 16.83
CA LEU A 12 21.17 4.00 15.91
C LEU A 12 20.55 5.24 15.25
N THR A 13 21.34 6.31 15.13
CA THR A 13 20.96 7.54 14.43
C THR A 13 21.93 7.76 13.29
N PHE A 14 21.40 8.20 12.15
CA PHE A 14 22.17 8.47 10.94
C PHE A 14 21.94 9.93 10.53
N ASP A 15 22.98 10.75 10.67
CA ASP A 15 22.92 12.18 10.38
C ASP A 15 23.07 12.49 8.88
N THR A 16 23.60 11.54 8.11
CA THR A 16 23.71 11.66 6.65
C THR A 16 22.35 11.43 6.01
N PRO A 17 21.90 12.29 5.08
CA PRO A 17 20.64 12.12 4.37
C PRO A 17 20.53 10.74 3.69
N LEU A 18 19.44 10.03 3.95
CA LEU A 18 19.14 8.74 3.31
C LEU A 18 18.19 8.93 2.12
N ARG A 19 18.55 8.33 0.98
CA ARG A 19 17.69 8.24 -0.21
C ARG A 19 17.13 6.84 -0.42
N ASP A 20 17.84 5.82 0.07
CA ASP A 20 17.47 4.42 -0.09
C ASP A 20 17.51 3.68 1.26
N LEU A 21 16.42 3.01 1.59
CA LEU A 21 16.32 2.09 2.72
C LEU A 21 16.09 0.68 2.20
N ARG A 22 16.85 -0.28 2.71
CA ARG A 22 16.70 -1.71 2.42
C ARG A 22 16.65 -2.51 3.71
N VAL A 23 15.54 -3.21 3.93
CA VAL A 23 15.34 -4.01 5.15
C VAL A 23 15.03 -5.45 4.76
N ARG A 24 15.72 -6.41 5.37
CA ARG A 24 15.44 -7.85 5.19
C ARG A 24 15.41 -8.56 6.52
N ILE A 25 14.21 -8.98 6.94
CA ILE A 25 13.97 -9.61 8.23
C ILE A 25 13.26 -10.95 8.06
N VAL A 26 13.57 -11.87 8.96
CA VAL A 26 12.99 -13.21 9.05
C VAL A 26 12.36 -13.32 10.44
N ASN A 27 11.06 -13.54 10.48
CA ASN A 27 10.18 -13.48 11.65
C ASN A 27 10.26 -12.15 12.43
N GLY A 28 9.26 -11.91 13.28
CA GLY A 28 9.14 -10.67 14.03
C GLY A 28 8.42 -9.57 13.25
N THR A 29 8.92 -8.34 13.29
CA THR A 29 8.20 -7.17 12.74
C THR A 29 9.15 -6.11 12.20
N VAL A 30 8.77 -5.51 11.07
CA VAL A 30 9.43 -4.34 10.47
C VAL A 30 8.45 -3.18 10.45
N ASN A 31 8.77 -2.11 11.15
CA ASN A 31 8.02 -0.85 11.10
C ASN A 31 8.88 0.21 10.39
N VAL A 32 8.36 0.81 9.33
CA VAL A 32 8.99 1.93 8.64
C VAL A 32 8.02 3.11 8.64
N VAL A 33 8.49 4.25 9.11
CA VAL A 33 7.73 5.49 9.19
C VAL A 33 8.49 6.58 8.46
N GLY A 34 7.83 7.16 7.46
CA GLY A 34 8.29 8.38 6.81
C GLY A 34 8.06 9.59 7.70
N THR A 35 9.08 10.44 7.82
CA THR A 35 9.04 11.67 8.62
C THR A 35 9.51 12.86 7.77
N ASP A 36 9.24 14.07 8.25
CA ASP A 36 9.80 15.30 7.65
C ASP A 36 11.23 15.61 8.17
N ASP A 37 11.74 14.79 9.11
CA ASP A 37 13.12 14.88 9.57
C ASP A 37 14.09 14.47 8.45
N ARG A 38 15.26 15.14 8.38
CA ARG A 38 16.33 14.78 7.42
C ARG A 38 17.21 13.62 7.88
N SER A 39 17.20 13.32 9.18
CA SER A 39 17.97 12.24 9.80
C SER A 39 17.15 10.96 9.84
N ALA A 40 17.81 9.82 9.73
CA ALA A 40 17.17 8.53 9.97
C ALA A 40 17.48 7.99 11.36
N ARG A 41 16.53 7.23 11.93
CA ARG A 41 16.69 6.54 13.20
C ARG A 41 16.28 5.08 13.03
N LEU A 42 17.07 4.18 13.59
CA LEU A 42 16.81 2.74 13.63
C LEU A 42 16.77 2.32 15.10
N GLU A 43 15.71 1.62 15.47
CA GLU A 43 15.57 0.96 16.76
C GLU A 43 15.37 -0.53 16.54
N VAL A 44 16.25 -1.33 17.11
CA VAL A 44 16.06 -2.76 17.26
C VAL A 44 15.65 -2.97 18.72
N SER A 45 14.37 -3.29 18.96
CA SER A 45 13.83 -3.44 20.32
C SER A 45 13.95 -4.87 20.83
N GLU A 46 13.93 -5.83 19.91
CA GLU A 46 14.06 -7.26 20.20
C GLU A 46 14.89 -7.91 19.10
N ILE A 47 15.79 -8.81 19.51
CA ILE A 47 16.55 -9.67 18.60
C ILE A 47 16.86 -10.99 19.29
N GLU A 48 16.55 -12.09 18.61
CA GLU A 48 16.95 -13.43 19.01
C GLU A 48 17.63 -14.12 17.82
N GLY A 49 18.68 -14.90 18.09
CA GLY A 49 19.41 -15.65 17.09
C GLY A 49 20.60 -14.90 16.51
N ALA A 50 20.71 -14.87 15.19
CA ALA A 50 21.86 -14.28 14.49
C ALA A 50 21.85 -12.74 14.58
N PRO A 51 23.02 -12.08 14.59
CA PRO A 51 23.08 -10.62 14.61
C PRO A 51 22.44 -10.01 13.36
N LEU A 52 21.82 -8.85 13.54
CA LEU A 52 21.44 -7.98 12.43
C LEU A 52 22.63 -7.11 12.03
N VAL A 53 22.97 -7.15 10.75
CA VAL A 53 24.01 -6.31 10.16
C VAL A 53 23.35 -5.06 9.59
N VAL A 54 23.76 -3.92 10.12
CA VAL A 54 23.34 -2.60 9.67
C VAL A 54 24.52 -1.97 8.93
N THR A 55 24.33 -1.55 7.69
CA THR A 55 25.37 -0.89 6.90
C THR A 55 24.85 0.38 6.27
N GLN A 56 25.64 1.45 6.32
CA GLN A 56 25.36 2.66 5.57
C GLN A 56 26.46 2.88 4.53
N LYS A 57 26.08 2.82 3.25
CA LYS A 57 26.97 3.09 2.12
C LYS A 57 26.43 4.27 1.32
N GLY A 58 27.07 5.43 1.47
CA GLY A 58 26.55 6.67 0.89
C GLY A 58 25.21 7.04 1.52
N ASP A 59 24.19 7.18 0.69
CA ASP A 59 22.80 7.50 1.04
C ASP A 59 21.90 6.26 1.19
N THR A 60 22.48 5.05 1.13
CA THR A 60 21.77 3.79 1.29
C THR A 60 22.00 3.18 2.68
N LEU A 61 20.92 2.96 3.43
CA LEU A 61 20.90 2.18 4.67
C LEU A 61 20.39 0.77 4.38
N THR A 62 21.13 -0.24 4.82
CA THR A 62 20.72 -1.65 4.73
C THR A 62 20.69 -2.27 6.11
N VAL A 63 19.57 -2.94 6.45
CA VAL A 63 19.37 -3.71 7.69
C VAL A 63 19.00 -5.13 7.31
N ALA A 64 19.89 -6.10 7.54
CA ALA A 64 19.66 -7.50 7.15
C ALA A 64 20.47 -8.47 8.01
N TYR A 65 20.11 -9.74 8.01
CA TYR A 65 21.02 -10.79 8.53
C TYR A 65 22.19 -11.03 7.57
N GLU A 66 23.36 -11.37 8.13
CA GLU A 66 24.61 -11.63 7.39
C GLU A 66 24.44 -12.68 6.27
N ASP A 67 23.64 -13.73 6.53
CA ASP A 67 23.39 -14.83 5.60
C ASP A 67 22.33 -14.53 4.53
N LEU A 68 21.78 -13.31 4.48
CA LEU A 68 20.85 -12.86 3.44
C LEU A 68 21.50 -11.88 2.44
N PRO A 69 22.72 -12.14 1.91
CA PRO A 69 23.25 -11.30 0.85
C PRO A 69 22.38 -11.46 -0.40
N TRP A 70 22.27 -10.37 -1.16
CA TRP A 70 21.44 -10.26 -2.37
C TRP A 70 21.82 -11.24 -3.49
N LYS A 71 22.95 -11.93 -3.36
CA LYS A 71 23.42 -13.01 -4.23
C LYS A 71 23.60 -14.25 -3.37
N GLY A 72 22.78 -15.26 -3.64
CA GLY A 72 22.73 -16.48 -2.86
C GLY A 72 24.08 -17.17 -2.73
N PHE A 73 24.39 -17.61 -1.51
CA PHE A 73 25.35 -18.65 -1.22
C PHE A 73 24.82 -19.49 -0.06
N LEU A 74 24.64 -20.79 -0.30
CA LEU A 74 24.38 -21.78 0.74
C LEU A 74 25.64 -21.92 1.60
N LYS A 75 25.62 -21.40 2.82
CA LYS A 75 26.59 -21.79 3.86
C LYS A 75 25.87 -22.52 5.00
N ARG A 76 26.38 -23.74 5.22
CA ARG A 76 26.37 -24.61 6.41
C ARG A 76 25.36 -24.23 7.50
N LEU A 77 24.35 -25.09 7.64
CA LEU A 77 23.31 -25.08 8.66
C LEU A 77 23.92 -25.13 10.08
N ASP A 78 24.05 -23.97 10.71
CA ASP A 78 24.31 -23.88 12.14
C ASP A 78 23.01 -24.17 12.90
N GLN A 79 23.04 -25.16 13.81
CA GLN A 79 21.87 -25.62 14.58
C GLN A 79 21.34 -24.53 15.53
N LYS A 80 22.06 -23.42 15.70
CA LYS A 80 21.64 -22.23 16.44
C LYS A 80 20.80 -21.23 15.62
N GLY A 81 20.65 -21.46 14.32
CA GLY A 81 20.02 -20.53 13.37
C GLY A 81 18.50 -20.66 13.16
N TRP A 82 17.82 -21.54 13.90
CA TRP A 82 16.41 -21.87 13.64
C TRP A 82 15.37 -20.94 14.29
N ARG A 83 15.78 -20.02 15.16
CA ARG A 83 14.92 -18.99 15.74
C ARG A 83 15.59 -17.63 15.58
N ARG A 84 15.48 -17.08 14.37
CA ARG A 84 15.78 -15.68 14.11
C ARG A 84 14.47 -14.93 14.19
N THR A 85 14.41 -13.93 15.07
CA THR A 85 13.32 -12.96 15.13
C THR A 85 13.94 -11.61 15.43
N ALA A 86 13.38 -10.56 14.86
CA ALA A 86 13.74 -9.20 15.21
C ALA A 86 12.55 -8.28 15.10
N VAL A 87 12.48 -7.31 16.02
CA VAL A 87 11.53 -6.20 15.96
C VAL A 87 12.33 -4.94 15.65
N VAL A 88 12.12 -4.43 14.45
CA VAL A 88 12.88 -3.32 13.88
C VAL A 88 11.95 -2.18 13.56
N SER A 89 12.25 -0.99 14.07
CA SER A 89 11.53 0.25 13.77
C SER A 89 12.47 1.28 13.16
N LEU A 90 12.09 1.84 12.01
CA LEU A 90 12.85 2.86 11.30
C LEU A 90 12.02 4.11 11.09
N ALA A 91 12.57 5.26 11.48
CA ALA A 91 12.10 6.57 11.04
C ALA A 91 13.06 7.07 9.95
N VAL A 92 12.53 7.33 8.76
CA VAL A 92 13.32 7.79 7.60
C VAL A 92 12.68 9.02 6.96
N PRO A 93 13.43 9.86 6.23
CA PRO A 93 12.84 10.93 5.44
C PRO A 93 11.73 10.38 4.53
N ALA A 94 10.58 11.04 4.45
CA ALA A 94 9.43 10.50 3.72
C ALA A 94 9.69 10.30 2.21
N ASP A 95 10.62 11.04 1.61
CA ASP A 95 10.98 10.87 0.19
C ASP A 95 11.94 9.68 -0.06
N THR A 96 12.33 8.95 0.99
CA THR A 96 13.19 7.76 0.88
C THR A 96 12.51 6.67 0.04
N ARG A 97 13.28 6.06 -0.86
CA ARG A 97 12.91 4.81 -1.51
C ARG A 97 13.04 3.66 -0.52
N VAL A 98 11.98 2.92 -0.30
CA VAL A 98 11.92 1.84 0.69
C VAL A 98 11.81 0.49 -0.01
N GLU A 99 12.75 -0.43 0.27
CA GLU A 99 12.64 -1.85 -0.07
C GLU A 99 12.58 -2.69 1.21
N VAL A 100 11.44 -3.36 1.44
CA VAL A 100 11.25 -4.25 2.60
C VAL A 100 11.05 -5.67 2.10
N GLY A 101 11.94 -6.56 2.53
CA GLY A 101 11.84 -8.01 2.32
C GLY A 101 11.56 -8.72 3.64
N VAL A 102 10.48 -9.49 3.71
CA VAL A 102 10.10 -10.21 4.92
C VAL A 102 9.78 -11.68 4.65
N VAL A 103 10.27 -12.55 5.54
CA VAL A 103 9.93 -13.98 5.55
C VAL A 103 9.37 -14.30 6.92
N GLY A 104 8.06 -14.57 7.02
CA GLY A 104 7.39 -14.81 8.30
C GLY A 104 7.31 -13.62 9.25
N ALA A 105 7.81 -12.43 8.85
CA ALA A 105 7.72 -11.20 9.64
C ALA A 105 6.59 -10.31 9.11
N ALA A 106 5.88 -9.63 10.01
CA ALA A 106 4.93 -8.59 9.63
C ALA A 106 5.67 -7.32 9.19
N ALA A 107 5.12 -6.56 8.25
CA ALA A 107 5.68 -5.30 7.78
C ALA A 107 4.63 -4.18 7.83
N VAL A 108 4.94 -3.09 8.52
CA VAL A 108 4.15 -1.85 8.48
C VAL A 108 5.00 -0.77 7.86
N VAL A 109 4.53 -0.19 6.76
CA VAL A 109 5.18 0.95 6.10
C VAL A 109 4.19 2.10 6.03
N SER A 110 4.57 3.26 6.55
CA SER A 110 3.68 4.41 6.65
C SER A 110 4.36 5.72 6.25
N GLY A 111 3.58 6.65 5.69
CA GLY A 111 4.02 8.03 5.45
C GLY A 111 5.13 8.20 4.42
N ILE A 112 5.28 7.25 3.48
CA ILE A 112 6.32 7.30 2.45
C ILE A 112 5.81 7.98 1.17
N ARG A 113 6.53 9.01 0.73
CA ARG A 113 6.37 9.72 -0.54
C ARG A 113 7.21 9.13 -1.66
N GLY A 114 8.33 8.49 -1.31
CA GLY A 114 9.19 7.76 -2.26
C GLY A 114 8.59 6.43 -2.75
N PRO A 115 9.25 5.76 -3.72
CA PRO A 115 8.85 4.43 -4.15
C PRO A 115 8.94 3.39 -3.04
N ALA A 116 7.93 2.54 -2.90
CA ALA A 116 7.90 1.44 -1.93
C ALA A 116 7.86 0.09 -2.64
N VAL A 117 8.82 -0.79 -2.32
CA VAL A 117 8.90 -2.15 -2.85
C VAL A 117 8.82 -3.14 -1.68
N ILE A 118 7.76 -3.93 -1.64
CA ILE A 118 7.55 -4.96 -0.62
C ILE A 118 7.70 -6.35 -1.25
N LYS A 119 8.45 -7.22 -0.58
CA LYS A 119 8.64 -8.62 -0.94
C LYS A 119 8.35 -9.50 0.27
N GLY A 120 7.21 -10.16 0.27
CA GLY A 120 6.76 -11.04 1.35
C GLY A 120 6.78 -12.52 0.95
N VAL A 121 6.87 -13.40 1.94
CA VAL A 121 6.54 -14.82 1.76
C VAL A 121 5.25 -15.15 2.49
N SER A 122 5.22 -15.03 3.82
CA SER A 122 4.06 -15.44 4.64
C SER A 122 3.61 -14.43 5.69
N GLY A 123 4.35 -13.35 5.92
CA GLY A 123 3.97 -12.32 6.88
C GLY A 123 3.11 -11.23 6.23
N ASP A 124 2.14 -10.73 7.00
CA ASP A 124 1.21 -9.70 6.53
C ASP A 124 1.91 -8.34 6.40
N THR A 125 1.44 -7.56 5.44
CA THR A 125 1.95 -6.22 5.17
C THR A 125 0.82 -5.20 5.27
N THR A 126 1.06 -4.11 6.00
CA THR A 126 0.19 -2.95 6.06
C THR A 126 0.90 -1.73 5.50
N LEU A 127 0.28 -1.06 4.53
CA LEU A 127 0.76 0.17 3.92
C LEU A 127 -0.22 1.30 4.25
N VAL A 128 0.27 2.40 4.83
CA VAL A 128 -0.59 3.52 5.25
C VAL A 128 -0.06 4.85 4.74
N GLY A 129 -0.88 5.58 3.98
CA GLY A 129 -0.53 6.93 3.54
C GLY A 129 0.71 6.95 2.63
N ILE A 130 0.74 6.06 1.64
CA ILE A 130 1.84 5.98 0.66
C ILE A 130 1.45 6.77 -0.59
N SER A 131 2.26 7.75 -0.96
CA SER A 131 2.00 8.60 -2.15
C SER A 131 2.92 8.32 -3.33
N GLY A 132 4.05 7.65 -3.10
CA GLY A 132 4.88 7.12 -4.18
C GLY A 132 4.32 5.83 -4.80
N PRO A 133 4.92 5.36 -5.91
CA PRO A 133 4.54 4.09 -6.52
C PRO A 133 4.86 2.91 -5.60
N VAL A 134 3.90 2.00 -5.47
CA VAL A 134 3.97 0.79 -4.66
C VAL A 134 4.06 -0.45 -5.55
N ARG A 135 5.02 -1.32 -5.23
CA ARG A 135 5.06 -2.68 -5.76
C ARG A 135 5.15 -3.67 -4.61
N ALA A 136 4.15 -4.53 -4.47
CA ALA A 136 4.12 -5.57 -3.46
C ALA A 136 4.03 -6.95 -4.13
N ASP A 137 5.01 -7.79 -3.86
CA ASP A 137 5.07 -9.18 -4.33
C ASP A 137 5.06 -10.10 -3.10
N THR A 138 4.05 -10.97 -2.96
CA THR A 138 3.90 -11.89 -1.81
C THR A 138 3.59 -13.32 -2.28
N VAL A 139 3.72 -14.31 -1.40
CA VAL A 139 3.26 -15.69 -1.68
C VAL A 139 1.93 -15.91 -0.96
N SER A 140 1.91 -15.84 0.36
CA SER A 140 0.74 -16.11 1.20
C SER A 140 0.45 -15.04 2.25
N GLY A 141 1.32 -14.03 2.42
CA GLY A 141 1.05 -12.92 3.33
C GLY A 141 0.03 -11.94 2.73
N ASN A 142 -0.89 -11.45 3.53
CA ASN A 142 -1.93 -10.50 3.10
C ASN A 142 -1.35 -9.11 2.94
N LEU A 143 -1.95 -8.30 2.05
CA LEU A 143 -1.65 -6.89 1.90
C LEU A 143 -2.86 -6.04 2.23
N GLU A 144 -2.73 -5.20 3.24
CA GLU A 144 -3.65 -4.12 3.52
C GLU A 144 -3.01 -2.79 3.11
N ALA A 145 -3.71 -2.02 2.28
CA ALA A 145 -3.23 -0.75 1.77
C ALA A 145 -4.29 0.34 2.01
N GLN A 146 -3.99 1.28 2.90
CA GLN A 146 -4.87 2.38 3.25
C GLN A 146 -4.29 3.71 2.76
N ALA A 147 -5.13 4.54 2.13
CA ALA A 147 -4.76 5.88 1.65
C ALA A 147 -3.50 5.86 0.75
N VAL A 148 -3.45 4.89 -0.18
CA VAL A 148 -2.42 4.82 -1.22
C VAL A 148 -2.87 5.65 -2.40
N THR A 149 -2.09 6.68 -2.77
CA THR A 149 -2.44 7.68 -3.80
C THR A 149 -1.62 7.53 -5.11
N GLY A 150 -0.55 6.72 -5.08
CA GLY A 150 0.31 6.44 -6.24
C GLY A 150 -0.09 5.19 -7.02
N ASP A 151 0.73 4.81 -8.01
CA ASP A 151 0.56 3.53 -8.72
C ASP A 151 0.68 2.35 -7.76
N LEU A 152 -0.35 1.50 -7.66
CA LEU A 152 -0.30 0.27 -6.88
C LEU A 152 -0.19 -0.95 -7.80
N ARG A 153 0.84 -1.77 -7.59
CA ARG A 153 0.95 -3.11 -8.18
C ARG A 153 1.12 -4.17 -7.12
N PHE A 154 0.16 -5.09 -7.05
CA PHE A 154 0.18 -6.24 -6.16
C PHE A 154 0.26 -7.55 -6.97
N ARG A 155 1.11 -8.48 -6.56
CA ARG A 155 1.08 -9.87 -7.05
C ARG A 155 1.21 -10.85 -5.90
N SER A 156 0.36 -11.86 -5.92
CA SER A 156 0.26 -12.88 -4.88
C SER A 156 0.00 -14.26 -5.46
N VAL A 157 0.24 -15.32 -4.68
CA VAL A 157 -0.28 -16.64 -4.98
C VAL A 157 -1.61 -16.83 -4.24
N SER A 158 -1.60 -16.68 -2.92
CA SER A 158 -2.77 -16.96 -2.07
C SER A 158 -3.07 -15.89 -1.02
N GLY A 159 -2.20 -14.89 -0.83
CA GLY A 159 -2.47 -13.77 0.06
C GLY A 159 -3.55 -12.83 -0.49
N ASP A 160 -4.39 -12.33 0.41
CA ASP A 160 -5.49 -11.43 0.10
C ASP A 160 -5.00 -9.98 -0.07
N LEU A 161 -5.75 -9.20 -0.85
CA LEU A 161 -5.54 -7.76 -1.01
C LEU A 161 -6.75 -7.00 -0.48
N THR A 162 -6.51 -6.08 0.44
CA THR A 162 -7.50 -5.07 0.84
C THR A 162 -6.94 -3.69 0.56
N VAL A 163 -7.63 -2.91 -0.26
CA VAL A 163 -7.32 -1.50 -0.51
C VAL A 163 -8.47 -0.64 0.01
N VAL A 164 -8.16 0.30 0.89
CA VAL A 164 -9.11 1.27 1.46
C VAL A 164 -8.66 2.67 1.09
N GLU A 165 -9.58 3.47 0.54
CA GLU A 165 -9.29 4.83 0.08
C GLU A 165 -8.14 4.87 -0.94
N GLY A 166 -8.10 3.88 -1.83
CA GLY A 166 -7.15 3.85 -2.93
C GLY A 166 -7.45 4.95 -3.92
N SER A 167 -6.46 5.76 -4.24
CA SER A 167 -6.54 6.80 -5.28
C SER A 167 -5.27 6.77 -6.11
N GLY A 168 -5.28 7.40 -7.27
CA GLY A 168 -4.13 7.43 -8.15
C GLY A 168 -4.42 6.93 -9.56
N PRO A 169 -3.41 6.97 -10.45
CA PRO A 169 -3.61 6.73 -11.86
C PRO A 169 -3.81 5.24 -12.19
N SER A 170 -3.27 4.32 -11.39
CA SER A 170 -3.43 2.89 -11.62
C SER A 170 -3.40 2.01 -10.37
N VAL A 171 -4.32 1.03 -10.34
CA VAL A 171 -4.33 -0.07 -9.39
C VAL A 171 -4.33 -1.38 -10.18
N ARG A 172 -3.27 -2.17 -10.06
CA ARG A 172 -3.20 -3.52 -10.66
C ARG A 172 -2.93 -4.57 -9.61
N ALA A 173 -3.71 -5.65 -9.64
CA ALA A 173 -3.55 -6.76 -8.73
C ALA A 173 -3.74 -8.09 -9.46
N ASP A 174 -2.80 -9.00 -9.28
CA ASP A 174 -2.90 -10.37 -9.78
C ASP A 174 -2.74 -11.37 -8.62
N SER A 175 -3.63 -12.34 -8.51
CA SER A 175 -3.55 -13.44 -7.54
C SER A 175 -3.94 -14.76 -8.19
N VAL A 176 -3.60 -15.89 -7.56
CA VAL A 176 -4.14 -17.18 -8.00
C VAL A 176 -5.43 -17.47 -7.24
N SER A 177 -5.38 -17.43 -5.90
CA SER A 177 -6.51 -17.80 -5.06
C SER A 177 -6.90 -16.77 -4.00
N GLY A 178 -6.11 -15.72 -3.79
CA GLY A 178 -6.41 -14.67 -2.81
C GLY A 178 -7.58 -13.79 -3.25
N SER A 179 -8.38 -13.35 -2.29
CA SER A 179 -9.49 -12.42 -2.47
C SER A 179 -8.98 -10.99 -2.59
N MET A 180 -9.68 -10.17 -3.37
CA MET A 180 -9.33 -8.77 -3.59
C MET A 180 -10.52 -7.87 -3.26
N ILE A 181 -10.36 -7.01 -2.28
CA ILE A 181 -11.33 -5.97 -1.93
C ILE A 181 -10.67 -4.62 -2.24
N VAL A 182 -11.25 -3.85 -3.15
CA VAL A 182 -10.71 -2.56 -3.58
C VAL A 182 -11.77 -1.48 -3.43
N ASP A 183 -11.59 -0.59 -2.46
CA ASP A 183 -12.39 0.62 -2.26
C ASP A 183 -11.63 1.84 -2.77
N LEU A 184 -12.17 2.47 -3.82
CA LEU A 184 -11.55 3.60 -4.49
C LEU A 184 -12.14 4.92 -4.03
N ASP A 185 -11.26 5.91 -3.83
CA ASP A 185 -11.63 7.27 -3.50
C ASP A 185 -11.83 8.12 -4.79
N PRO A 186 -12.70 9.14 -4.81
CA PRO A 186 -12.91 9.98 -5.99
C PRO A 186 -11.73 10.94 -6.19
N GLY A 187 -10.62 10.42 -6.71
CA GLY A 187 -9.38 11.15 -6.98
C GLY A 187 -9.11 11.47 -8.45
N GLY A 188 -10.07 11.17 -9.34
CA GLY A 188 -9.93 11.33 -10.79
C GLY A 188 -9.94 10.01 -11.56
N PRO A 189 -9.62 10.02 -12.86
CA PRO A 189 -9.64 8.81 -13.69
C PRO A 189 -8.58 7.80 -13.23
N THR A 190 -9.03 6.60 -12.83
CA THR A 190 -8.15 5.51 -12.41
C THR A 190 -8.24 4.33 -13.36
N GLN A 191 -7.08 3.72 -13.66
CA GLN A 191 -6.97 2.47 -14.42
C GLN A 191 -6.85 1.29 -13.45
N VAL A 192 -7.93 0.56 -13.27
CA VAL A 192 -8.04 -0.59 -12.36
C VAL A 192 -8.01 -1.89 -13.16
N GLY A 193 -7.07 -2.78 -12.83
CA GLY A 193 -6.94 -4.10 -13.45
C GLY A 193 -6.75 -5.17 -12.38
N LEU A 194 -7.76 -6.01 -12.17
CA LEU A 194 -7.76 -7.07 -11.16
C LEU A 194 -7.92 -8.42 -11.86
N SER A 195 -7.00 -9.35 -11.59
CA SER A 195 -7.01 -10.70 -12.16
C SER A 195 -6.86 -11.74 -11.06
N SER A 196 -7.72 -12.76 -11.07
CA SER A 196 -7.59 -13.93 -10.21
C SER A 196 -7.88 -15.22 -10.99
N VAL A 197 -7.54 -16.39 -10.43
CA VAL A 197 -8.01 -17.67 -10.96
C VAL A 197 -9.26 -18.11 -10.18
N SER A 198 -9.14 -18.22 -8.87
CA SER A 198 -10.23 -18.70 -8.00
C SER A 198 -10.65 -17.74 -6.90
N GLY A 199 -9.92 -16.64 -6.71
CA GLY A 199 -10.23 -15.64 -5.68
C GLY A 199 -11.42 -14.77 -6.06
N GLU A 200 -12.09 -14.25 -5.03
CA GLU A 200 -13.19 -13.30 -5.18
C GLU A 200 -12.67 -11.88 -5.41
N ILE A 201 -13.40 -11.09 -6.18
CA ILE A 201 -13.06 -9.70 -6.46
C ILE A 201 -14.25 -8.81 -6.10
N ALA A 202 -14.10 -7.98 -5.07
CA ALA A 202 -15.06 -6.96 -4.70
C ALA A 202 -14.48 -5.58 -4.98
N VAL A 203 -15.18 -4.78 -5.79
CA VAL A 203 -14.77 -3.41 -6.10
C VAL A 203 -15.87 -2.45 -5.68
N ARG A 204 -15.52 -1.49 -4.83
CA ARG A 204 -16.38 -0.38 -4.43
C ARG A 204 -15.94 0.88 -5.16
N LEU A 205 -16.79 1.34 -6.07
CA LEU A 205 -16.55 2.55 -6.85
C LEU A 205 -17.17 3.78 -6.17
N PRO A 206 -16.53 4.95 -6.25
CA PRO A 206 -17.10 6.19 -5.75
C PRO A 206 -18.41 6.53 -6.48
N HIS A 207 -19.28 7.31 -5.85
CA HIS A 207 -20.51 7.81 -6.46
C HIS A 207 -20.48 9.34 -6.55
N PRO A 208 -20.63 9.95 -7.74
CA PRO A 208 -20.82 9.31 -9.04
C PRO A 208 -19.55 8.58 -9.54
N ALA A 209 -19.73 7.42 -10.19
CA ALA A 209 -18.64 6.67 -10.80
C ALA A 209 -18.41 7.13 -12.25
N ASP A 210 -17.15 7.27 -12.66
CA ASP A 210 -16.76 7.63 -14.03
C ASP A 210 -15.74 6.63 -14.60
N ALA A 211 -16.23 5.54 -15.20
CA ALA A 211 -15.38 4.47 -15.71
C ALA A 211 -16.04 3.63 -16.80
N GLU A 212 -15.23 3.17 -17.76
CA GLU A 212 -15.57 2.03 -18.60
C GLU A 212 -15.33 0.73 -17.82
N VAL A 213 -16.37 -0.09 -17.66
CA VAL A 213 -16.35 -1.29 -16.82
C VAL A 213 -16.40 -2.54 -17.68
N GLU A 214 -15.47 -3.47 -17.41
CA GLU A 214 -15.47 -4.84 -17.92
C GLU A 214 -15.23 -5.82 -16.75
N ALA A 215 -16.24 -6.60 -16.40
CA ALA A 215 -16.15 -7.66 -15.40
C ALA A 215 -16.44 -9.02 -16.06
N ASN A 216 -15.55 -9.99 -15.89
CA ASN A 216 -15.67 -11.31 -16.51
C ASN A 216 -15.36 -12.43 -15.52
N THR A 217 -16.20 -13.45 -15.48
CA THR A 217 -15.90 -14.74 -14.83
C THR A 217 -16.34 -15.89 -15.72
N ALA A 218 -15.58 -16.99 -15.74
CA ALA A 218 -15.92 -18.15 -16.54
C ALA A 218 -17.04 -18.95 -15.85
N SER A 219 -16.84 -19.37 -14.60
CA SER A 219 -17.82 -20.21 -13.89
C SER A 219 -18.38 -19.61 -12.59
N GLY A 220 -17.89 -18.45 -12.16
CA GLY A 220 -18.38 -17.78 -10.95
C GLY A 220 -19.60 -16.89 -11.21
N THR A 221 -20.04 -16.14 -10.19
CA THR A 221 -21.18 -15.22 -10.31
C THR A 221 -20.70 -13.76 -10.37
N ILE A 222 -21.43 -12.91 -11.11
CA ILE A 222 -21.24 -11.46 -11.04
C ILE A 222 -22.45 -10.79 -10.40
N SER A 223 -22.22 -10.11 -9.27
CA SER A 223 -23.19 -9.21 -8.64
C SER A 223 -22.86 -7.76 -9.00
N ASN A 224 -23.87 -7.01 -9.42
CA ASN A 224 -23.70 -5.64 -9.89
C ASN A 224 -24.76 -4.72 -9.27
N ALA A 225 -24.32 -3.69 -8.55
CA ALA A 225 -25.19 -2.69 -7.98
C ALA A 225 -25.51 -1.53 -8.93
N PHE A 226 -25.00 -1.47 -10.16
CA PHE A 226 -25.17 -0.32 -11.09
C PHE A 226 -26.18 -0.60 -12.21
N GLU A 227 -27.23 0.21 -12.31
CA GLU A 227 -28.29 0.06 -13.34
C GLU A 227 -27.79 0.35 -14.77
N GLY A 228 -26.76 1.19 -14.92
CA GLY A 228 -26.21 1.56 -16.24
C GLY A 228 -25.31 0.51 -16.89
N LEU A 229 -25.01 -0.59 -16.20
CA LEU A 229 -24.19 -1.67 -16.75
C LEU A 229 -25.07 -2.75 -17.38
N ARG A 230 -24.73 -3.15 -18.61
CA ARG A 230 -25.46 -4.19 -19.33
C ARG A 230 -24.84 -5.55 -19.02
N VAL A 231 -25.68 -6.49 -18.60
CA VAL A 231 -25.28 -7.89 -18.41
C VAL A 231 -25.36 -8.59 -19.75
N HIS A 232 -24.27 -9.21 -20.18
CA HIS A 232 -24.20 -10.02 -21.39
C HIS A 232 -23.72 -11.44 -21.02
N GLY A 233 -24.52 -12.47 -21.30
CA GLY A 233 -24.09 -13.85 -21.09
C GLY A 233 -25.02 -14.87 -21.73
N GLN A 234 -24.51 -15.64 -22.69
CA GLN A 234 -25.06 -16.96 -23.02
C GLN A 234 -24.40 -18.02 -22.13
N TRP A 235 -25.07 -19.17 -21.99
CA TRP A 235 -24.69 -20.32 -21.15
C TRP A 235 -23.17 -20.49 -20.98
N GLY A 236 -22.68 -20.29 -19.74
CA GLY A 236 -21.35 -20.73 -19.32
C GLY A 236 -20.26 -19.65 -19.16
N ALA A 237 -20.51 -18.36 -19.43
CA ALA A 237 -19.62 -17.28 -19.01
C ALA A 237 -20.42 -16.04 -18.59
N HIS A 238 -20.12 -15.50 -17.41
CA HIS A 238 -20.78 -14.29 -16.90
C HIS A 238 -19.91 -13.08 -17.24
N LYS A 239 -20.41 -12.20 -18.12
CA LYS A 239 -19.74 -10.96 -18.53
C LYS A 239 -20.65 -9.75 -18.29
N ILE A 240 -20.08 -8.70 -17.72
CA ILE A 240 -20.72 -7.39 -17.59
C ILE A 240 -19.83 -6.36 -18.26
N THR A 241 -20.44 -5.57 -19.14
CA THR A 241 -19.78 -4.41 -19.75
C THR A 241 -20.68 -3.19 -19.68
N GLY A 242 -20.07 -2.02 -19.62
CA GLY A 242 -20.81 -0.77 -19.70
C GLY A 242 -19.96 0.44 -19.41
N ARG A 243 -20.61 1.59 -19.44
CA ARG A 243 -20.00 2.88 -19.16
C ARG A 243 -20.76 3.54 -18.02
N LEU A 244 -20.02 3.94 -17.00
CA LEU A 244 -20.49 4.79 -15.91
C LEU A 244 -19.96 6.20 -16.16
N GLY A 245 -20.81 7.22 -16.03
CA GLY A 245 -20.41 8.61 -16.28
C GLY A 245 -19.91 8.84 -17.72
N ALA A 246 -18.82 9.59 -17.85
CA ALA A 246 -18.19 9.88 -19.14
C ALA A 246 -17.32 8.71 -19.66
N GLY A 247 -16.97 7.76 -18.79
CA GLY A 247 -16.05 6.66 -19.05
C GLY A 247 -14.57 7.09 -19.06
N THR A 248 -14.16 8.06 -18.26
CA THR A 248 -12.76 8.55 -18.25
C THR A 248 -11.79 7.57 -17.59
N GLY A 249 -12.24 6.86 -16.55
CA GLY A 249 -11.52 5.75 -15.94
C GLY A 249 -11.76 4.41 -16.65
N ARG A 250 -11.04 3.36 -16.23
CA ARG A 250 -11.28 1.98 -16.68
C ARG A 250 -11.22 1.04 -15.50
N LEU A 251 -12.21 0.16 -15.40
CA LEU A 251 -12.25 -0.95 -14.46
C LEU A 251 -12.31 -2.26 -15.23
N ARG A 252 -11.26 -3.07 -15.09
CA ARG A 252 -11.23 -4.45 -15.58
C ARG A 252 -11.07 -5.42 -14.40
N ALA A 253 -12.05 -6.29 -14.20
CA ALA A 253 -12.00 -7.37 -13.22
C ALA A 253 -12.18 -8.72 -13.92
N THR A 254 -11.28 -9.66 -13.69
CA THR A 254 -11.35 -10.98 -14.32
C THR A 254 -11.00 -12.07 -13.31
N THR A 255 -11.82 -13.10 -13.24
CA THR A 255 -11.53 -14.33 -12.49
C THR A 255 -11.99 -15.54 -13.30
N VAL A 256 -11.52 -16.75 -13.00
CA VAL A 256 -11.96 -17.96 -13.71
C VAL A 256 -13.15 -18.57 -12.99
N SER A 257 -12.98 -18.93 -11.72
CA SER A 257 -14.02 -19.57 -10.91
C SER A 257 -14.52 -18.71 -9.74
N GLY A 258 -13.84 -17.61 -9.43
CA GLY A 258 -14.27 -16.71 -8.35
C GLY A 258 -15.48 -15.85 -8.71
N SER A 259 -16.08 -15.24 -7.70
CA SER A 259 -17.17 -14.28 -7.87
C SER A 259 -16.65 -12.86 -8.01
N ILE A 260 -17.39 -12.01 -8.74
CA ILE A 260 -17.11 -10.58 -8.86
C ILE A 260 -18.30 -9.79 -8.30
N ALA A 261 -18.03 -8.85 -7.40
CA ALA A 261 -19.01 -7.92 -6.86
C ALA A 261 -18.63 -6.47 -7.19
N LEU A 262 -19.53 -5.76 -7.88
CA LEU A 262 -19.41 -4.33 -8.16
C LEU A 262 -20.39 -3.56 -7.26
N LEU A 263 -19.85 -2.81 -6.30
CA LEU A 263 -20.61 -2.13 -5.25
C LEU A 263 -20.55 -0.61 -5.41
N ARG A 264 -21.63 0.07 -5.05
CA ARG A 264 -21.67 1.53 -4.94
C ARG A 264 -21.10 1.95 -3.58
N ARG A 265 -20.23 2.97 -3.55
CA ARG A 265 -19.94 3.71 -2.31
C ARG A 265 -21.12 4.64 -2.04
N PRO A 266 -21.73 4.65 -0.84
CA PRO A 266 -22.67 5.69 -0.46
C PRO A 266 -21.98 7.06 -0.60
N PRO A 267 -22.70 8.13 -1.00
CA PRO A 267 -22.15 9.47 -0.91
C PRO A 267 -21.65 9.68 0.52
N ARG A 268 -20.43 10.20 0.68
CA ARG A 268 -19.97 10.66 1.99
C ARG A 268 -20.95 11.77 2.39
N ALA A 269 -21.89 11.47 3.29
CA ALA A 269 -22.58 12.54 3.99
C ALA A 269 -21.47 13.35 4.61
N GLU A 270 -21.29 14.59 4.14
CA GLU A 270 -20.47 15.54 4.84
C GLU A 270 -20.99 15.51 6.27
N ALA A 271 -20.12 15.15 7.22
CA ALA A 271 -20.36 15.42 8.61
C ALA A 271 -20.29 16.95 8.74
N GLU A 272 -21.27 17.65 8.18
CA GLU A 272 -21.63 18.98 8.59
C GLU A 272 -21.99 18.83 10.06
N GLY A 273 -21.05 19.24 10.91
CA GLY A 273 -21.34 19.52 12.29
C GLY A 273 -22.57 20.41 12.28
N THR A 274 -23.69 19.89 12.79
CA THR A 274 -24.79 20.71 13.25
C THR A 274 -24.25 21.46 14.47
N ALA A 275 -23.46 22.50 14.19
CA ALA A 275 -23.08 23.51 15.16
C ALA A 275 -24.41 24.02 15.70
N TRP A 276 -24.66 23.76 16.98
CA TRP A 276 -25.82 24.29 17.67
C TRP A 276 -25.86 25.80 17.40
N GLU A 277 -26.90 26.25 16.72
CA GLU A 277 -27.22 27.67 16.54
C GLU A 277 -27.31 28.26 17.95
N THR A 278 -26.24 28.93 18.37
CA THR A 278 -26.30 29.79 19.54
C THR A 278 -27.04 31.04 19.06
N GLU A 279 -28.32 31.09 19.42
CA GLU A 279 -29.18 32.25 19.25
C GLU A 279 -28.41 33.52 19.63
N PRO A 280 -28.26 34.52 18.73
CA PRO A 280 -27.52 35.73 19.06
C PRO A 280 -28.28 36.50 20.16
N PRO A 281 -27.58 37.03 21.18
CA PRO A 281 -28.24 37.74 22.26
C PRO A 281 -28.94 39.00 21.70
N GLN A 282 -30.25 39.04 21.91
CA GLN A 282 -31.11 40.20 21.60
C GLN A 282 -30.52 41.44 22.28
N THR A 283 -30.16 42.44 21.47
CA THR A 283 -29.72 43.75 21.95
C THR A 283 -30.94 44.52 22.47
N PRO A 284 -30.96 45.03 23.71
CA PRO A 284 -32.10 45.82 24.19
C PRO A 284 -32.13 47.19 23.51
N ASP A 285 -33.29 47.55 22.97
CA ASP A 285 -33.61 48.86 22.39
C ASP A 285 -33.56 49.97 23.48
N PRO A 286 -32.86 51.11 23.27
CA PRO A 286 -32.80 52.16 24.26
C PRO A 286 -33.91 53.20 24.05
N GLY A 287 -34.85 53.25 24.99
CA GLY A 287 -35.58 54.49 25.27
C GLY A 287 -37.00 54.32 25.74
N THR A 288 -37.26 54.56 27.03
CA THR A 288 -37.98 55.77 27.43
C THR A 288 -37.81 56.02 28.94
N ASP A 289 -37.42 57.24 29.24
CA ASP A 289 -37.19 57.82 30.55
C ASP A 289 -38.53 58.31 31.15
N THR A 290 -38.83 57.93 32.40
CA THR A 290 -39.61 58.76 33.33
C THR A 290 -39.19 58.41 34.75
N GLY A 291 -38.41 59.31 35.37
CA GLY A 291 -37.84 59.14 36.69
C GLY A 291 -38.82 59.27 37.85
N THR A 292 -38.30 59.04 39.07
CA THR A 292 -38.57 59.81 40.30
C THR A 292 -37.58 59.35 41.39
N GLY A 293 -36.73 60.27 41.85
CA GLY A 293 -36.51 60.52 43.28
C GLY A 293 -35.64 59.58 44.14
N THR A 294 -34.57 60.21 44.63
CA THR A 294 -34.08 60.23 46.04
C THR A 294 -33.02 59.22 46.50
N GLY A 295 -31.85 59.76 46.89
CA GLY A 295 -31.16 59.35 48.12
C GLY A 295 -29.71 58.87 47.98
N THR A 296 -28.75 59.74 48.34
CA THR A 296 -27.57 59.51 49.24
C THR A 296 -26.70 58.25 49.07
N ALA A 297 -25.36 58.23 49.17
CA ALA A 297 -24.29 59.20 49.41
C ALA A 297 -22.94 58.41 49.38
N THR A 298 -21.80 59.10 49.16
CA THR A 298 -20.44 58.78 49.71
C THR A 298 -19.72 57.55 49.11
N SER A 299 -18.42 57.47 48.75
CA SER A 299 -17.17 58.26 48.86
C SER A 299 -16.15 57.64 47.87
N CYS A 300 -15.37 58.43 47.11
CA CYS A 300 -13.94 58.73 47.30
C CYS A 300 -12.99 57.57 47.66
N GLY A 301 -11.90 57.44 46.89
CA GLY A 301 -10.73 56.64 47.29
C GLY A 301 -9.70 56.37 46.18
N THR A 302 -8.90 57.39 45.88
CA THR A 302 -7.71 57.44 45.01
C THR A 302 -6.52 56.64 45.59
N ASP A 303 -5.53 56.34 44.74
CA ASP A 303 -4.07 56.11 44.95
C ASP A 303 -3.58 54.76 44.41
N SER A 304 -2.36 54.59 43.88
CA SER A 304 -1.28 55.48 43.44
C SER A 304 -0.14 54.60 42.86
N GLY A 305 0.70 55.17 41.98
CA GLY A 305 2.10 54.76 41.72
C GLY A 305 2.33 53.40 41.02
N THR A 306 3.36 53.17 40.21
CA THR A 306 4.63 53.88 40.03
C THR A 306 5.35 53.33 38.78
N ARG A 307 5.89 54.24 37.97
CA ARG A 307 7.21 54.28 37.31
C ARG A 307 7.86 52.99 36.74
N SER A 308 8.14 53.05 35.44
CA SER A 308 9.47 53.04 34.77
C SER A 308 9.24 53.16 33.24
N GLY A 309 9.70 54.19 32.51
CA GLY A 309 11.09 54.50 32.13
C GLY A 309 11.60 53.43 31.15
N SER A 310 11.96 53.63 29.88
CA SER A 310 12.45 54.74 29.04
C SER A 310 12.32 54.29 27.56
N GLY A 311 11.95 55.11 26.57
CA GLY A 311 12.87 55.88 25.70
C GLY A 311 13.88 54.98 24.95
N SER A 312 14.06 54.98 23.62
CA SER A 312 13.82 56.02 22.61
C SER A 312 14.26 55.49 21.22
N GLY A 313 13.61 55.98 20.15
CA GLY A 313 14.14 56.34 18.80
C GLY A 313 15.01 55.34 18.02
N SER A 314 14.97 55.24 16.70
CA SER A 314 14.68 56.28 15.71
C SER A 314 14.58 55.67 14.30
N ASP A 315 13.93 56.44 13.43
CA ASP A 315 13.86 56.43 11.97
C ASP A 315 14.95 55.70 11.16
N THR A 316 14.54 55.10 10.03
CA THR A 316 14.86 55.67 8.68
C THR A 316 14.20 54.93 7.51
N ARG A 317 13.35 55.69 6.83
CA ARG A 317 13.10 55.84 5.38
C ARG A 317 13.33 54.71 4.36
N SER A 318 12.24 54.50 3.64
CA SER A 318 12.03 54.10 2.25
C SER A 318 13.00 54.70 1.21
N GLY A 319 13.23 53.96 0.13
CA GLY A 319 13.84 54.45 -1.11
C GLY A 319 13.74 53.44 -2.25
N SER A 320 12.84 53.73 -3.20
CA SER A 320 12.64 53.11 -4.51
C SER A 320 13.75 53.47 -5.51
N GLY A 321 14.02 52.61 -6.50
CA GLY A 321 14.81 52.97 -7.69
C GLY A 321 14.98 51.82 -8.67
N SER A 322 14.43 52.01 -9.87
CA SER A 322 14.48 51.18 -11.08
C SER A 322 15.80 51.32 -11.87
N ASP A 323 16.11 50.35 -12.75
CA ASP A 323 16.57 50.50 -14.15
C ASP A 323 17.09 49.13 -14.68
N MET A 324 16.43 48.52 -15.67
CA MET A 324 16.80 48.45 -17.10
C MET A 324 18.16 47.78 -17.42
N GLU A 325 18.13 46.61 -18.05
CA GLU A 325 18.80 46.41 -19.35
C GLU A 325 18.30 45.15 -20.06
N ALA A 326 17.98 45.32 -21.35
CA ALA A 326 17.71 44.28 -22.33
C ALA A 326 18.92 44.12 -23.24
N GLY A 327 19.25 42.89 -23.63
CA GLY A 327 20.34 42.61 -24.58
C GLY A 327 20.15 41.26 -25.28
N THR A 328 19.85 41.35 -26.57
CA THR A 328 19.59 40.29 -27.56
C THR A 328 20.86 39.71 -28.21
N GLY A 329 20.77 38.47 -28.72
CA GLY A 329 21.63 37.89 -29.78
C GLY A 329 21.80 36.37 -29.63
N ALA A 330 21.06 35.51 -30.36
CA ALA A 330 21.38 34.97 -31.69
C ALA A 330 22.82 34.43 -31.80
N GLY A 331 23.14 33.19 -32.16
CA GLY A 331 22.42 32.00 -32.63
C GLY A 331 23.51 31.04 -33.17
N THR A 332 23.24 29.73 -33.28
CA THR A 332 23.85 28.89 -34.34
C THR A 332 23.09 27.58 -34.46
N ASP A 333 22.61 27.40 -35.67
CA ASP A 333 22.09 26.20 -36.31
C ASP A 333 23.24 25.22 -36.60
N SER A 334 23.03 23.92 -36.34
CA SER A 334 23.79 22.85 -36.97
C SER A 334 23.02 21.53 -36.87
N GLY A 335 22.27 21.22 -37.93
CA GLY A 335 21.79 19.86 -38.18
C GLY A 335 22.82 19.04 -38.95
N THR A 336 22.95 17.76 -38.61
CA THR A 336 23.27 16.66 -39.56
C THR A 336 22.83 15.30 -39.00
N ARG A 337 21.77 14.77 -39.63
CA ARG A 337 21.54 13.42 -40.19
C ARG A 337 22.12 12.14 -39.55
N SER A 338 21.34 11.07 -39.78
CA SER A 338 21.63 9.61 -39.82
C SER A 338 21.61 8.92 -38.44
N ASP A 339 21.07 7.72 -38.22
CA ASP A 339 20.74 6.62 -39.12
C ASP A 339 19.77 5.63 -38.42
N SER A 340 19.23 4.74 -39.23
CA SER A 340 18.12 3.81 -39.05
C SER A 340 18.58 2.44 -38.50
N GLY A 341 18.06 2.04 -37.33
CA GLY A 341 17.86 0.64 -36.89
C GLY A 341 19.10 -0.28 -36.70
N PRO A 342 18.93 -1.55 -36.25
CA PRO A 342 17.67 -2.22 -35.93
C PRO A 342 17.60 -2.92 -34.54
N HIS A 343 16.38 -3.36 -34.26
CA HIS A 343 15.94 -4.26 -33.21
C HIS A 343 16.80 -5.52 -33.02
N THR A 344 17.11 -5.84 -31.76
CA THR A 344 17.58 -7.17 -31.33
C THR A 344 16.41 -7.94 -30.72
N GLY A 345 15.77 -8.79 -31.52
CA GLY A 345 14.95 -9.88 -31.02
C GLY A 345 15.83 -11.12 -30.77
N PRO A 346 15.55 -11.94 -29.73
CA PRO A 346 16.23 -13.22 -29.59
C PRO A 346 15.62 -14.27 -30.55
N ALA A 347 16.51 -14.94 -31.28
CA ALA A 347 16.24 -16.01 -32.23
C ALA A 347 15.95 -17.37 -31.53
N PRO A 348 15.34 -18.34 -32.24
CA PRO A 348 14.73 -19.54 -31.66
C PRO A 348 15.71 -20.69 -31.38
N HIS A 349 15.34 -21.56 -30.43
CA HIS A 349 16.04 -22.81 -30.14
C HIS A 349 15.83 -23.87 -31.25
N PRO A 350 16.86 -24.67 -31.59
CA PRO A 350 16.79 -25.64 -32.68
C PRO A 350 16.08 -26.94 -32.30
N VAL A 351 15.36 -27.50 -33.27
CA VAL A 351 14.80 -28.85 -33.27
C VAL A 351 15.84 -29.82 -33.83
N THR A 352 16.23 -30.80 -33.02
CA THR A 352 16.89 -32.07 -33.37
C THR A 352 16.46 -33.05 -32.28
N GLY A 353 15.97 -34.27 -32.45
CA GLY A 353 15.95 -35.24 -33.53
C GLY A 353 15.79 -36.59 -32.79
N ALA A 354 14.78 -37.39 -33.13
CA ALA A 354 14.69 -38.78 -32.67
C ALA A 354 15.79 -39.61 -33.39
N PRO A 355 16.33 -40.70 -32.80
CA PRO A 355 15.62 -41.99 -32.89
C PRO A 355 15.88 -43.03 -31.75
N ALA A 356 15.08 -44.11 -31.81
CA ALA A 356 15.36 -45.51 -31.46
C ALA A 356 15.33 -46.02 -29.99
N ALA A 357 14.23 -46.74 -29.70
CA ALA A 357 14.14 -48.17 -29.33
C ALA A 357 14.79 -48.77 -28.06
N SER A 358 13.92 -49.55 -27.39
CA SER A 358 14.14 -50.79 -26.63
C SER A 358 14.72 -50.71 -25.21
N GLY A 359 14.03 -51.39 -24.28
CA GLY A 359 14.44 -51.60 -22.91
C GLY A 359 13.30 -52.16 -22.06
N ASP A 360 13.05 -53.45 -22.19
CA ASP A 360 12.22 -54.28 -21.31
C ASP A 360 12.59 -54.10 -19.83
N ASN A 361 11.59 -54.21 -18.95
CA ASN A 361 11.72 -55.06 -17.76
C ASN A 361 10.34 -55.37 -17.18
N SER A 362 9.86 -56.58 -17.49
CA SER A 362 8.84 -57.31 -16.75
C SER A 362 9.54 -58.34 -15.86
N VAL A 363 9.23 -58.39 -14.57
CA VAL A 363 9.38 -59.60 -13.72
C VAL A 363 8.31 -59.60 -12.62
N SER A 364 7.41 -60.58 -12.71
CA SER A 364 6.63 -61.36 -11.71
C SER A 364 6.29 -60.72 -10.34
N GLY A 365 5.08 -60.84 -9.78
CA GLY A 365 4.07 -61.90 -9.89
C GLY A 365 3.86 -62.52 -8.50
N GLN A 366 2.63 -62.52 -7.98
CA GLN A 366 2.15 -63.51 -7.00
C GLN A 366 0.62 -63.45 -6.86
N ASP A 367 -0.02 -64.49 -7.40
CA ASP A 367 -1.38 -64.93 -7.08
C ASP A 367 -1.44 -65.55 -5.68
N ALA A 368 -2.54 -65.32 -4.96
CA ALA A 368 -3.06 -66.25 -3.96
C ALA A 368 -4.58 -66.13 -3.89
N GLY A 369 -5.23 -67.25 -4.19
CA GLY A 369 -6.66 -67.38 -4.45
C GLY A 369 -7.58 -67.39 -3.23
N ALA A 370 -8.87 -67.28 -3.56
CA ALA A 370 -10.01 -67.43 -2.67
C ALA A 370 -10.36 -68.91 -2.42
N SER A 371 -10.83 -69.22 -1.22
CA SER A 371 -11.82 -70.28 -0.99
C SER A 371 -12.50 -70.15 0.39
N GLY A 372 -13.82 -70.38 0.43
CA GLY A 372 -14.47 -71.14 1.51
C GLY A 372 -15.20 -70.40 2.63
N ALA A 373 -16.53 -70.22 2.46
CA ALA A 373 -17.52 -70.12 3.55
C ALA A 373 -17.77 -71.52 4.19
N PRO A 374 -18.72 -71.78 5.13
CA PRO A 374 -19.72 -70.91 5.80
C PRO A 374 -19.90 -71.13 7.33
N ALA A 375 -20.74 -70.31 8.01
CA ALA A 375 -21.61 -70.73 9.13
C ALA A 375 -22.59 -69.62 9.60
N ASP A 376 -23.87 -69.93 9.41
CA ASP A 376 -25.10 -69.70 10.21
C ASP A 376 -25.18 -68.70 11.39
N GLY A 377 -26.36 -68.06 11.51
CA GLY A 377 -26.75 -67.28 12.70
C GLY A 377 -28.00 -66.38 12.55
N THR A 378 -29.17 -66.98 12.35
CA THR A 378 -30.53 -66.41 12.45
C THR A 378 -30.79 -65.59 13.73
N THR A 379 -31.42 -64.39 13.65
CA THR A 379 -32.72 -64.10 14.32
C THR A 379 -33.38 -62.79 13.83
N ASP A 380 -34.68 -62.89 13.59
CA ASP A 380 -35.70 -61.87 13.29
C ASP A 380 -35.77 -60.66 14.24
N LYS A 381 -36.20 -59.52 13.68
CA LYS A 381 -37.33 -58.73 14.22
C LYS A 381 -37.91 -57.76 13.19
N LYS A 382 -39.06 -58.15 12.61
CA LYS A 382 -40.07 -57.27 11.99
C LYS A 382 -40.66 -56.33 13.04
N VAL A 383 -40.80 -55.03 12.73
CA VAL A 383 -42.02 -54.25 12.97
C VAL A 383 -42.13 -53.18 11.87
N LEU A 384 -43.20 -53.32 11.09
CA LEU A 384 -43.91 -52.41 10.16
C LEU A 384 -43.16 -51.30 9.41
#